data_AF-A0A949LFU3-F1
#
_entry.id   AF-A0A949LFU3-F1
#
_cell.length_a   1.000
_cell.length_b   1.000
_cell.length_c   1.000
_cell.angle_alpha   90.00
_cell.angle_beta   90.00
_cell.angle_gamma   90.00
#
_symmetry.space_group_name_H-M   'P 1'
#
loop_
_entity.id
_entity.type
_entity.pdbx_description
1 polymer ?
#
loop_
_entity_poly.entity_id
_entity_poly.type
_entity_poly.pdbx_seq_one_letter_code
_entity_poly.pdbx_strand_id
1 'polypeptide(L)' 'MAKRKPGKGKQSRGRKATLDALEAESERQLIELIRRRLALPLEKRMNFLRKRLPGGGSCL' A
#
# COMPACT_ATOMS: atom_id res chain seq x y z
N MET A 1 26.95 -1.45 45.79
CA MET A 1 27.02 -2.14 44.47
C MET A 1 25.82 -1.71 43.62
N ALA A 2 25.98 -0.73 42.71
CA ALA A 2 24.87 -0.26 41.88
C ALA A 2 24.66 -1.19 40.66
N LYS A 3 23.47 -1.80 40.53
CA LYS A 3 23.09 -2.60 39.36
C LYS A 3 22.91 -1.69 38.13
N ARG A 4 23.63 -1.98 37.04
CA ARG A 4 23.50 -1.27 35.74
C ARG A 4 22.13 -1.58 35.12
N LYS A 5 21.38 -0.55 34.74
CA LYS A 5 20.11 -0.69 33.99
C LYS A 5 20.39 -1.32 32.61
N PRO A 6 19.57 -2.27 32.14
CA PRO A 6 19.75 -2.87 30.82
C PRO A 6 19.64 -1.78 29.74
N GLY A 7 20.65 -1.73 28.87
CA GLY A 7 20.76 -0.69 27.83
C GLY A 7 19.63 -0.79 26.80
N LYS A 8 18.88 0.30 26.62
CA LYS A 8 17.78 0.46 25.64
C LYS A 8 18.15 0.12 24.18
N GLY A 9 19.44 0.02 23.85
CA GLY A 9 19.94 -0.14 22.48
C GLY A 9 19.62 -1.48 21.80
N LYS A 10 19.37 -2.56 22.54
CA LYS A 10 18.94 -3.84 21.93
C LYS A 10 17.45 -3.84 21.57
N GLN A 11 16.61 -3.18 22.37
CA GLN A 11 15.17 -3.07 22.12
C GLN A 11 14.86 -2.15 20.93
N SER A 12 15.63 -1.07 20.75
CA SER A 12 15.43 -0.15 19.61
C SER A 12 15.77 -0.79 18.25
N ARG A 13 16.79 -1.65 18.19
CA ARG A 13 17.17 -2.36 16.94
C ARG A 13 16.11 -3.37 16.50
N GLY A 14 15.53 -4.12 17.45
CA GLY A 14 14.44 -5.04 17.15
C GLY A 14 13.20 -4.32 16.61
N ARG A 15 12.81 -3.20 17.24
CA ARG A 15 11.70 -2.37 16.77
C ARG A 15 11.95 -1.80 15.39
N LYS A 16 13.17 -1.36 15.09
CA LYS A 16 13.52 -0.86 13.76
C LYS A 16 13.37 -1.95 12.70
N ALA A 17 13.96 -3.12 12.91
CA ALA A 17 13.84 -4.23 11.96
C ALA A 17 12.38 -4.64 11.71
N THR A 18 11.52 -4.62 12.74
CA THR A 18 10.09 -4.89 12.56
C THR A 18 9.36 -3.80 11.75
N LEU A 19 9.74 -2.53 11.91
CA LEU A 19 9.14 -1.43 11.14
C LEU A 19 9.59 -1.49 9.68
N ASP A 20 10.88 -1.72 9.44
CA ASP A 20 11.44 -1.85 8.09
C ASP A 20 10.79 -3.03 7.33
N ALA A 21 10.54 -4.15 8.02
CA ALA A 21 9.83 -5.29 7.46
C ALA A 21 8.35 -4.97 7.14
N LEU A 22 7.67 -4.23 8.02
CA LEU A 22 6.29 -3.80 7.83
C LEU A 22 6.16 -2.83 6.64
N GLU A 23 7.11 -1.91 6.50
CA GLU A 23 7.20 -0.97 5.37
C GLU A 23 7.35 -1.72 4.04
N ALA A 24 8.32 -2.64 3.97
CA ALA A 24 8.55 -3.45 2.77
C ALA A 24 7.32 -4.28 2.35
N GLU A 25 6.59 -4.85 3.33
CA GLU A 25 5.35 -5.57 3.05
C GLU A 25 4.23 -4.63 2.56
N SER A 26 4.13 -3.44 3.15
CA SER A 26 3.14 -2.44 2.74
C SER A 26 3.38 -1.95 1.31
N GLU A 27 4.64 -1.74 0.92
CA GLU A 27 5.02 -1.40 -0.45
C GLU A 27 4.66 -2.52 -1.43
N ARG A 28 4.94 -3.78 -1.08
CA ARG A 28 4.56 -4.95 -1.91
C ARG A 28 3.05 -5.01 -2.12
N GLN A 29 2.28 -4.83 -1.04
CA GLN A 29 0.82 -4.83 -1.11
C GLN A 29 0.28 -3.69 -1.98
N LEU A 30 0.86 -2.49 -1.87
CA LEU A 30 0.49 -1.36 -2.71
C LEU A 30 0.74 -1.66 -4.20
N ILE A 31 1.91 -2.19 -4.54
CA ILE A 31 2.25 -2.58 -5.92
C ILE A 31 1.28 -3.64 -6.43
N GLU A 32 0.92 -4.61 -5.61
CA GLU A 32 -0.03 -5.65 -5.98
C GLU A 32 -1.45 -5.09 -6.22
N LEU A 33 -1.93 -4.20 -5.35
CA LEU A 33 -3.19 -3.51 -5.54
C LEU A 33 -3.22 -2.70 -6.83
N ILE A 34 -2.12 -1.99 -7.16
CA ILE A 34 -1.98 -1.28 -8.44
C ILE A 34 -2.07 -2.26 -9.61
N ARG A 35 -1.33 -3.37 -9.58
CA ARG A 35 -1.38 -4.39 -10.64
C ARG A 35 -2.78 -4.97 -10.83
N ARG A 36 -3.44 -5.35 -9.73
CA ARG A 36 -4.82 -5.85 -9.74
C ARG A 36 -5.78 -4.81 -10.32
N ARG A 37 -5.63 -3.53 -9.93
CA ARG A 37 -6.45 -2.43 -10.47
C ARG A 37 -6.20 -2.23 -11.95
N LEU A 38 -4.96 -2.24 -12.42
CA LEU A 38 -4.63 -2.05 -13.84
C LEU A 38 -5.11 -3.22 -14.72
N ALA A 39 -5.17 -4.43 -14.16
CA ALA A 39 -5.72 -5.60 -14.84
C ALA A 39 -7.25 -5.56 -15.01
N LEU A 40 -7.96 -4.72 -14.25
CA LEU A 40 -9.40 -4.53 -14.43
C LEU A 40 -9.69 -3.79 -15.76
N PRO A 41 -10.85 -4.05 -16.38
CA PRO A 41 -11.34 -3.25 -17.50
C PRO A 41 -11.44 -1.75 -17.16
N LEU A 42 -11.27 -0.89 -18.16
CA LEU A 42 -11.24 0.57 -17.98
C LEU A 42 -12.49 1.10 -17.29
N GLU A 43 -13.66 0.51 -17.57
CA GLU A 43 -14.95 0.88 -16.98
C GLU A 43 -14.99 0.66 -15.46
N LYS A 44 -14.25 -0.34 -14.96
CA LYS A 44 -14.14 -0.65 -13.52
C LYS A 44 -12.97 0.11 -12.85
N ARG A 45 -12.00 0.56 -13.64
CA ARG A 45 -10.84 1.34 -13.18
C ARG A 45 -11.16 2.81 -12.97
N MET A 46 -11.91 3.36 -13.91
CA MET A 46 -12.30 4.75 -13.92
C MET A 46 -13.66 4.83 -13.25
N ASN A 47 -13.79 5.68 -12.22
CA ASN A 47 -15.10 6.07 -11.70
C ASN A 47 -15.75 7.01 -12.72
N PHE A 48 -16.01 6.53 -13.93
CA PHE A 48 -16.62 7.33 -14.97
C PHE A 48 -17.97 7.80 -14.42
N LEU A 49 -18.06 9.09 -14.13
CA LEU A 49 -19.34 9.77 -13.96
C LEU A 49 -20.14 9.77 -15.28
N ARG A 50 -19.53 9.28 -16.37
CA ARG A 50 -20.07 9.31 -17.72
C ARG A 50 -20.47 7.94 -18.25
N LYS A 51 -21.72 7.80 -18.69
CA LYS A 51 -22.25 6.63 -19.37
C LYS A 51 -21.79 6.62 -20.83
N ARG A 52 -21.27 5.49 -21.32
CA ARG A 52 -20.94 5.30 -22.75
C ARG A 52 -22.24 5.13 -23.54
N LEU A 53 -22.40 5.88 -24.62
CA LEU A 53 -23.58 5.82 -25.47
C LEU A 53 -23.36 4.90 -26.69
N PRO A 54 -24.39 4.18 -27.16
CA PRO A 54 -24.30 3.44 -28.42
C PRO A 54 -24.04 4.42 -29.58
N GLY A 55 -23.06 4.09 -30.44
CA GLY A 55 -22.60 4.99 -31.53
C GLY A 55 -21.36 5.83 -31.18
N GLY A 56 -20.86 5.77 -29.95
CA GLY A 56 -19.68 6.50 -29.49
C GLY A 56 -20.02 7.75 -28.68
N GLY A 57 -19.07 8.19 -27.85
CA GLY A 57 -19.23 9.33 -26.93
C GLY A 57 -19.47 8.92 -25.47
N SER A 58 -19.52 9.93 -24.60
CA SER A 58 -19.72 9.76 -23.15
C SER A 58 -20.54 10.95 -22.61
N CYS A 59 -21.68 10.69 -21.96
CA CYS A 59 -22.51 11.72 -21.32
C CYS A 59 -22.46 11.58 -19.80
N LEU A 60 -22.61 12.68 -19.06
CA LEU A 60 -22.83 12.61 -17.60
C LEU A 60 -24.23 12.06 -17.31
#